data_AF-L5L2E3-F1
#
_entry.id   AF-L5L2E3-F1
#
_cell.length_a   1.000
_cell.length_b   1.000
_cell.length_c   1.000
_cell.angle_alpha   90.00
_cell.angle_beta   90.00
_cell.angle_gamma   90.00
#
_symmetry.space_group_name_H-M   'P 1'
#
loop_
_entity.id
_entity.type
_entity.pdbx_description
1 polymer ?
#
loop_
_entity_poly.entity_id
_entity_poly.type
_entity_poly.pdbx_seq_one_letter_code
_entity_poly.pdbx_strand_id
1 'polypeptide(L)'
;MTKKRGRGRIEDYSTTLSYFILEPTKIRFQYPPSTHELLQFLCSAHETPGPVPSLLLLDGLEEYLAEDLGPQEAAYLAALLLDTAAHFGHRVGPGQGCGLIVALQTQEEGDSGDALHLSLLQRYFPAQCWLQFDTPGAGQCCRRACLEPGGQGPRAEWLMAFQPDGQMTVTPWPTQADDPNSNKCSSSGGQP
;
A
#
# COMPACT_ATOMS: atom_id res chain seq x y z
N MET A 1 43.82 -51.21 13.96
CA MET A 1 44.10 -49.86 13.42
C MET A 1 42.86 -49.00 13.56
N THR A 2 42.96 -47.99 14.41
CA THR A 2 41.93 -47.04 14.80
C THR A 2 41.79 -45.93 13.76
N LYS A 3 40.56 -45.57 13.39
CA LYS A 3 40.30 -44.31 12.67
C LYS A 3 39.11 -43.59 13.30
N LYS A 4 39.43 -42.64 14.18
CA LYS A 4 38.56 -41.56 14.64
C LYS A 4 38.09 -40.73 13.44
N ARG A 5 36.81 -40.34 13.44
CA ARG A 5 36.19 -39.15 12.81
C ARG A 5 34.72 -39.24 13.23
N GLY A 6 34.08 -38.30 13.88
CA GLY A 6 34.33 -36.88 14.12
C GLY A 6 32.91 -36.30 14.22
N ARG A 7 32.48 -35.91 15.42
CA ARG A 7 31.17 -35.28 15.66
C ARG A 7 31.13 -33.97 14.87
N GLY A 8 30.39 -33.96 13.76
CA GLY A 8 30.00 -32.74 13.06
C GLY A 8 28.80 -32.15 13.77
N ARG A 9 29.03 -31.08 14.51
CA ARG A 9 28.03 -30.19 15.09
C ARG A 9 27.23 -29.60 13.92
N ILE A 10 25.90 -29.76 13.95
CA ILE A 10 24.99 -29.06 13.05
C ILE A 10 25.04 -27.61 13.52
N GLU A 11 25.79 -26.78 12.80
CA GLU A 11 25.87 -25.35 13.05
C GLU A 11 24.64 -24.68 12.44
N ASP A 12 24.11 -23.77 13.25
CA ASP A 12 22.89 -23.01 13.05
C ASP A 12 22.88 -22.31 11.69
N TYR A 13 21.83 -22.55 10.90
CA TYR A 13 21.49 -21.71 9.76
C TYR A 13 20.88 -20.41 10.28
N SER A 14 21.74 -19.57 10.88
CA SER A 14 21.39 -18.23 11.33
C SER A 14 21.34 -17.31 10.11
N THR A 15 20.11 -16.92 9.82
CA THR A 15 19.64 -15.82 8.97
C THR A 15 20.69 -14.74 8.73
N THR A 16 21.23 -14.69 7.52
CA THR A 16 21.98 -13.51 7.04
C THR A 16 21.22 -12.92 5.85
N LEU A 17 20.06 -12.34 6.11
CA LEU A 17 19.46 -11.37 5.21
C LEU A 17 20.31 -10.10 5.33
N SER A 18 21.22 -9.95 4.36
CA SER A 18 22.16 -8.84 4.29
C SER A 18 21.39 -7.56 3.99
N TYR A 19 21.37 -6.67 4.97
CA TYR A 19 20.86 -5.30 4.91
C TYR A 19 21.44 -4.55 3.71
N PHE A 20 20.60 -4.13 2.77
CA PHE A 20 20.91 -2.97 1.94
C PHE A 20 20.71 -1.72 2.79
N ILE A 21 21.77 -1.27 3.45
CA ILE A 21 21.83 0.06 4.07
C ILE A 21 21.95 1.07 2.94
N LEU A 22 20.82 1.57 2.44
CA LEU A 22 20.75 2.95 2.00
C LEU A 22 20.70 3.77 3.29
N GLU A 23 21.55 4.78 3.44
CA GLU A 23 21.45 5.79 4.48
C GLU A 23 20.63 6.98 3.94
N PRO A 24 19.29 6.95 3.95
CA PRO A 24 18.52 8.18 3.96
C PRO A 24 18.41 8.62 5.42
N THR A 25 19.19 9.61 5.83
CA THR A 25 19.06 10.27 7.16
C THR A 25 17.67 10.88 7.43
N LYS A 26 16.73 10.74 6.47
CA LYS A 26 15.36 11.26 6.51
C LYS A 26 14.27 10.18 6.60
N ILE A 27 14.58 8.89 6.43
CA ILE A 27 13.58 7.81 6.44
C ILE A 27 13.92 6.83 7.56
N ARG A 28 12.90 6.47 8.36
CA ARG A 28 13.02 5.49 9.42
C ARG A 28 12.26 4.22 9.02
N PHE A 29 12.99 3.14 8.83
CA PHE A 29 12.42 1.84 8.52
C PHE A 29 12.14 1.07 9.81
N GLN A 30 10.96 0.49 9.90
CA GLN A 30 10.52 -0.33 11.02
C GLN A 30 9.75 -1.52 10.46
N TYR A 31 9.99 -2.70 11.03
CA TYR A 31 9.43 -3.96 10.55
C TYR A 31 8.86 -4.75 11.73
N PRO A 32 7.67 -4.39 12.22
CA PRO A 32 7.00 -5.16 13.26
C PRO A 32 6.71 -6.57 12.76
N PRO A 33 7.19 -7.64 13.42
CA PRO A 33 7.03 -9.02 12.98
C PRO A 33 5.64 -9.60 13.26
N SER A 34 4.77 -8.87 13.96
CA SER A 34 3.41 -9.30 14.29
C SER A 34 2.47 -8.11 14.45
N THR A 35 1.17 -8.38 14.38
CA THR A 35 0.11 -7.38 14.63
C THR A 35 0.25 -6.75 16.02
N HIS A 36 0.54 -7.56 17.04
CA HIS A 36 0.71 -7.06 18.41
C HIS A 36 1.88 -6.07 18.52
N GLU A 37 3.02 -6.38 17.89
CA GLU A 37 4.17 -5.47 17.89
C GLU A 37 3.91 -4.18 17.10
N LEU A 38 3.15 -4.26 16.00
CA LEU A 38 2.69 -3.08 15.27
C LEU A 38 1.81 -2.19 16.16
N LEU A 39 0.82 -2.77 16.85
CA LEU A 39 -0.05 -2.03 17.76
C LEU A 39 0.74 -1.39 18.90
N GLN A 40 1.66 -2.12 19.52
CA GLN A 40 2.52 -1.59 20.57
C GLN A 40 3.36 -0.41 20.06
N PHE A 41 3.91 -0.53 18.85
CA PHE A 41 4.66 0.55 18.22
C PHE A 41 3.80 1.80 18.03
N LEU A 42 2.62 1.67 17.41
CA LEU A 42 1.69 2.78 17.17
C LEU A 42 1.23 3.45 18.47
N CYS A 43 0.92 2.66 19.50
CA CYS A 43 0.57 3.19 20.82
C CYS A 43 1.73 4.01 21.43
N SER A 44 2.96 3.48 21.37
CA SER A 44 4.15 4.14 21.94
C SER A 44 4.59 5.41 21.21
N ALA A 45 4.09 5.64 19.98
CA ALA A 45 4.39 6.83 19.19
C ALA A 45 3.98 8.13 19.90
N HIS A 46 2.94 8.06 20.74
CA HIS A 46 2.44 9.19 21.53
C HIS A 46 3.33 9.55 22.73
N GLU A 47 4.11 8.58 23.20
CA GLU A 47 4.91 8.70 24.43
C GLU A 47 6.36 9.13 24.14
N THR A 48 6.83 8.93 22.91
CA THR A 48 8.24 9.13 22.56
C THR A 48 8.51 10.55 22.05
N PRO A 49 9.35 11.34 22.75
CA PRO A 49 9.87 12.59 22.21
C PRO A 49 10.92 12.27 21.13
N GLY A 50 10.44 12.09 19.89
CA GLY A 50 11.27 11.85 18.72
C GLY A 50 11.06 12.90 17.62
N PRO A 51 11.87 12.84 16.55
CA PRO A 51 11.61 13.62 15.35
C PRO A 51 10.25 13.24 14.76
N VAL A 52 9.52 14.26 14.30
CA VAL A 52 8.16 14.10 13.82
C VAL A 52 8.21 13.79 12.32
N PRO A 53 7.67 12.64 11.86
CA PRO A 53 7.60 12.34 10.45
C PRO A 53 6.57 13.24 9.75
N SER A 54 6.84 13.61 8.50
CA SER A 54 5.86 14.25 7.62
C SER A 54 5.00 13.23 6.85
N LEU A 55 5.39 11.96 6.84
CA LEU A 55 4.70 10.87 6.16
C LEU A 55 4.93 9.55 6.94
N LEU A 56 3.85 8.83 7.17
CA LEU A 56 3.86 7.44 7.59
C LEU A 56 3.48 6.54 6.40
N LEU A 57 4.22 5.46 6.23
CA LEU A 57 3.95 4.45 5.21
C LEU A 57 3.90 3.09 5.91
N LEU A 58 2.76 2.40 5.76
CA LEU A 58 2.60 1.00 6.14
C LEU A 58 2.51 0.19 4.85
N ASP A 59 3.45 -0.74 4.65
CA ASP A 59 3.48 -1.65 3.51
C ASP A 59 3.02 -3.04 3.95
N GLY A 60 2.20 -3.71 3.15
CA GLY A 60 1.71 -5.06 3.43
C GLY A 60 0.66 -5.15 4.56
N LEU A 61 -0.35 -4.26 4.59
CA LEU A 61 -1.39 -4.30 5.63
C LEU A 61 -2.08 -5.69 5.73
N GLU A 62 -2.22 -6.41 4.63
CA GLU A 62 -2.81 -7.75 4.57
C GLU A 62 -2.12 -8.75 5.51
N GLU A 63 -0.81 -8.62 5.73
CA GLU A 63 -0.06 -9.50 6.64
C GLU A 63 -0.54 -9.34 8.08
N TYR A 64 -0.96 -8.13 8.45
CA TYR A 64 -1.51 -7.79 9.76
C TYR A 64 -3.03 -7.95 9.83
N LEU A 65 -3.69 -8.45 8.78
CA LEU A 65 -5.13 -8.73 8.78
C LEU A 65 -5.42 -10.23 8.67
N ALA A 66 -4.48 -11.00 8.11
CA ALA A 66 -4.61 -12.45 7.90
C ALA A 66 -4.59 -13.30 9.19
N GLU A 67 -4.14 -12.74 10.32
CA GLU A 67 -3.98 -13.46 11.60
C GLU A 67 -5.31 -13.62 12.40
N ASP A 68 -6.40 -14.07 11.77
CA ASP A 68 -7.73 -14.26 12.42
C ASP A 68 -8.32 -12.99 13.07
N LEU A 69 -7.87 -11.80 12.63
CA LEU A 69 -8.38 -10.55 13.15
C LEU A 69 -9.81 -10.34 12.66
N GLY A 70 -10.72 -10.18 13.61
CA GLY A 70 -12.10 -9.85 13.30
C GLY A 70 -12.21 -8.47 12.65
N PRO A 71 -13.37 -8.14 12.06
CA PRO A 71 -13.63 -6.82 11.50
C PRO A 71 -13.42 -5.68 12.51
N GLN A 72 -13.62 -5.96 13.80
CA GLN A 72 -13.42 -4.98 14.86
C GLN A 72 -11.94 -4.61 15.04
N GLU A 73 -11.04 -5.58 14.98
CA GLU A 73 -9.61 -5.37 15.11
C GLU A 73 -9.03 -4.67 13.88
N ALA A 74 -9.53 -4.99 12.67
CA ALA A 74 -9.20 -4.24 11.46
C ALA A 74 -9.60 -2.76 11.56
N ALA A 75 -10.79 -2.47 12.08
CA ALA A 75 -11.23 -1.09 12.37
C ALA A 75 -10.36 -0.41 13.42
N TYR A 76 -10.00 -1.13 14.47
CA TYR A 76 -9.13 -0.62 15.51
C TYR A 76 -7.75 -0.24 14.97
N LEU A 77 -7.13 -1.11 14.17
CA LEU A 77 -5.84 -0.84 13.54
C LEU A 77 -5.92 0.38 12.60
N ALA A 78 -6.95 0.45 11.74
CA ALA A 78 -7.16 1.58 10.85
C ALA A 78 -7.33 2.91 11.61
N ALA A 79 -8.15 2.89 12.67
CA ALA A 79 -8.36 4.05 13.53
C ALA A 79 -7.05 4.49 14.23
N LEU A 80 -6.26 3.53 14.72
CA LEU A 80 -5.00 3.82 15.39
C LEU A 80 -3.96 4.42 14.43
N LEU A 81 -3.87 3.92 13.20
CA LEU A 81 -2.99 4.49 12.18
C LEU A 81 -3.33 5.95 11.87
N LEU A 82 -4.62 6.25 11.72
CA LEU A 82 -5.11 7.62 11.50
C LEU A 82 -4.83 8.52 12.70
N ASP A 83 -5.05 8.02 13.92
CA ASP A 83 -4.78 8.75 15.16
C ASP A 83 -3.28 9.06 15.31
N THR A 84 -2.41 8.07 15.06
CA THR A 84 -0.95 8.27 15.07
C THR A 84 -0.51 9.30 14.03
N ALA A 85 -1.05 9.26 12.81
CA ALA A 85 -0.76 10.27 11.79
C ALA A 85 -1.24 11.66 12.23
N ALA A 86 -2.45 11.76 12.80
CA ALA A 86 -2.96 13.01 13.34
C ALA A 86 -2.08 13.54 14.46
N HIS A 87 -1.64 12.69 15.41
CA HIS A 87 -0.73 13.05 16.49
C HIS A 87 0.56 13.70 15.95
N PHE A 88 1.20 13.06 14.96
CA PHE A 88 2.39 13.64 14.35
C PHE A 88 2.08 14.95 13.62
N GLY A 89 0.97 15.04 12.89
CA GLY A 89 0.55 16.29 12.24
C GLY A 89 0.45 17.47 13.21
N HIS A 90 -0.17 17.27 14.37
CA HIS A 90 -0.27 18.31 15.41
C HIS A 90 1.11 18.77 15.94
N ARG A 91 2.12 17.89 15.91
CA ARG A 91 3.49 18.19 16.37
C ARG A 91 4.35 18.88 15.31
N VAL A 92 4.06 18.76 14.01
CA VAL A 92 4.80 19.45 12.95
C VAL A 92 4.51 20.96 12.96
N GLY A 93 3.27 21.35 13.29
CA GLY A 93 2.86 22.74 13.46
C GLY A 93 1.60 23.12 12.65
N PRO A 94 1.04 24.32 12.87
CA PRO A 94 -0.19 24.74 12.20
C PRO A 94 0.00 24.81 10.68
N GLY A 95 -0.84 24.07 9.94
CA GLY A 95 -0.81 24.02 8.47
C GLY A 95 0.15 22.98 7.87
N GLN A 96 0.86 22.20 8.69
CA GLN A 96 1.66 21.06 8.24
C GLN A 96 1.06 19.77 8.80
N GLY A 97 0.67 18.85 7.91
CA GLY A 97 0.12 17.55 8.28
C GLY A 97 1.18 16.44 8.21
N CYS A 98 0.92 15.33 8.90
CA CYS A 98 1.60 14.08 8.61
C CYS A 98 0.72 13.29 7.64
N GLY A 99 1.24 12.98 6.45
CA GLY A 99 0.57 12.10 5.50
C GLY A 99 0.55 10.65 6.03
N LEU A 100 -0.40 9.86 5.54
CA LEU A 100 -0.47 8.43 5.78
C LEU A 100 -0.75 7.72 4.46
N ILE A 101 0.09 6.75 4.11
CA ILE A 101 -0.12 5.82 3.00
C ILE A 101 -0.14 4.41 3.58
N VAL A 102 -1.16 3.64 3.23
CA VAL A 102 -1.26 2.24 3.60
C VAL A 102 -1.39 1.44 2.32
N ALA A 103 -0.40 0.57 2.06
CA ALA A 103 -0.41 -0.33 0.94
C ALA A 103 -0.97 -1.68 1.38
N LEU A 104 -1.81 -2.26 0.53
CA LEU A 104 -2.39 -3.57 0.74
C LEU A 104 -2.50 -4.29 -0.59
N GLN A 105 -2.22 -5.59 -0.60
CA GLN A 105 -2.45 -6.43 -1.76
C GLN A 105 -3.83 -7.09 -1.65
N THR A 106 -4.70 -6.83 -2.62
CA THR A 106 -6.00 -7.51 -2.74
C THR A 106 -5.80 -8.82 -3.52
N GLN A 107 -6.22 -9.97 -2.97
CA GLN A 107 -6.33 -11.19 -3.78
C GLN A 107 -7.46 -11.03 -4.82
N GLU A 108 -7.22 -11.50 -6.05
CA GLU A 108 -8.27 -11.61 -7.06
C GLU A 108 -9.29 -12.68 -6.62
N GLU A 109 -10.55 -12.27 -6.48
CA GLU A 109 -11.76 -13.09 -6.32
C GLU A 109 -11.57 -14.49 -5.70
N GLY A 110 -11.62 -14.60 -4.35
CA GLY A 110 -11.56 -15.92 -3.72
C GLY A 110 -12.02 -15.99 -2.26
N ASP A 111 -11.79 -14.96 -1.45
CA ASP A 111 -12.13 -14.99 -0.03
C ASP A 111 -13.14 -13.90 0.36
N SER A 112 -14.29 -14.32 0.88
CA SER A 112 -15.33 -13.42 1.39
C SER A 112 -14.88 -12.62 2.62
N GLY A 113 -13.85 -13.08 3.35
CA GLY A 113 -13.27 -12.37 4.49
C GLY A 113 -12.56 -11.08 4.08
N ASP A 114 -11.78 -11.14 3.00
CA ASP A 114 -11.05 -9.99 2.46
C ASP A 114 -11.99 -8.86 2.01
N ALA A 115 -13.12 -9.22 1.39
CA ALA A 115 -14.11 -8.24 0.95
C ALA A 115 -14.70 -7.40 2.11
N LEU A 116 -14.88 -8.01 3.29
CA LEU A 116 -15.38 -7.31 4.48
C LEU A 116 -14.32 -6.36 5.07
N HIS A 117 -13.08 -6.80 5.17
CA HIS A 117 -11.97 -5.96 5.64
C HIS A 117 -11.72 -4.80 4.69
N LEU A 118 -11.71 -5.03 3.38
CA LEU A 118 -11.58 -3.98 2.38
C LEU A 118 -12.71 -2.96 2.50
N SER A 119 -13.97 -3.40 2.52
CA SER A 119 -15.12 -2.50 2.65
C SER A 119 -15.07 -1.63 3.90
N LEU A 120 -14.49 -2.18 4.99
CA LEU A 120 -14.28 -1.47 6.23
C LEU A 120 -13.14 -0.45 6.11
N LEU A 121 -11.98 -0.86 5.58
CA LEU A 121 -10.82 0.00 5.39
C LEU A 121 -11.15 1.19 4.49
N GLN A 122 -11.97 1.00 3.45
CA GLN A 122 -12.43 2.07 2.57
C GLN A 122 -13.19 3.19 3.30
N ARG A 123 -13.80 2.91 4.46
CA ARG A 123 -14.46 3.94 5.28
C ARG A 123 -13.46 4.80 6.04
N TYR A 124 -12.32 4.23 6.42
CA TYR A 124 -11.23 4.93 7.11
C TYR A 124 -10.28 5.61 6.12
N PHE A 125 -10.08 5.01 4.95
CA PHE A 125 -9.22 5.47 3.86
C PHE A 125 -10.05 5.73 2.60
N PRO A 126 -10.72 6.90 2.52
CA PRO A 126 -11.61 7.19 1.41
C PRO A 126 -10.84 7.42 0.11
N ALA A 127 -9.62 7.95 0.17
CA ALA A 127 -8.74 8.09 -0.98
C ALA A 127 -8.05 6.75 -1.27
N GLN A 128 -8.22 6.24 -2.50
CA GLN A 128 -7.74 4.91 -2.89
C GLN A 128 -6.88 5.01 -4.14
N CYS A 129 -5.74 4.34 -4.12
CA CYS A 129 -4.84 4.24 -5.26
C CYS A 129 -4.70 2.78 -5.67
N TRP A 130 -5.13 2.47 -6.89
CA TRP A 130 -5.06 1.12 -7.45
C TRP A 130 -3.90 1.00 -8.42
N LEU A 131 -3.08 -0.03 -8.24
CA LEU A 131 -2.00 -0.37 -9.17
C LEU A 131 -2.39 -1.61 -9.98
N GLN A 132 -2.66 -1.42 -11.26
CA GLN A 132 -2.99 -2.50 -12.19
C GLN A 132 -1.79 -2.81 -13.07
N PHE A 133 -1.59 -4.09 -13.34
CA PHE A 133 -0.64 -4.54 -14.35
C PHE A 133 -1.24 -4.25 -15.72
N ASP A 134 -0.60 -3.37 -16.51
CA ASP A 134 -1.00 -3.25 -17.90
C ASP A 134 -0.44 -4.44 -18.68
N THR A 135 -1.20 -4.93 -19.66
CA THR A 135 -0.80 -6.09 -20.47
C THR A 135 0.58 -5.87 -21.09
N PRO A 136 1.49 -6.87 -21.02
CA PRO A 136 2.88 -6.72 -21.44
C PRO A 136 2.97 -6.60 -22.97
N GLY A 137 2.87 -5.38 -23.48
CA GLY A 137 3.28 -5.02 -24.83
C GLY A 137 4.77 -4.74 -24.87
N ALA A 138 5.54 -5.64 -25.49
CA ALA A 138 6.94 -5.43 -25.90
C ALA A 138 7.92 -4.98 -24.79
N GLY A 139 8.20 -5.87 -23.82
CA GLY A 139 9.44 -5.82 -23.03
C GLY A 139 9.57 -4.72 -21.96
N GLN A 140 8.57 -3.85 -21.80
CA GLN A 140 8.52 -2.85 -20.73
C GLN A 140 7.42 -3.20 -19.72
N CYS A 141 7.79 -3.30 -18.44
CA CYS A 141 6.83 -3.49 -17.36
C CYS A 141 6.12 -2.15 -17.09
N CYS A 142 4.89 -2.04 -17.58
CA CYS A 142 4.02 -0.90 -17.33
C CYS A 142 3.03 -1.22 -16.20
N ARG A 143 2.75 -0.22 -15.37
CA ARG A 143 1.72 -0.25 -14.32
C ARG A 143 0.81 0.95 -14.49
N ARG A 144 -0.49 0.74 -14.47
CA ARG A 144 -1.47 1.82 -14.41
C ARG A 144 -1.76 2.12 -12.95
N ALA A 145 -1.58 3.38 -12.54
CA ALA A 145 -1.99 3.88 -11.23
C ALA A 145 -3.30 4.66 -11.40
N CYS A 146 -4.33 4.35 -10.61
CA CYS A 146 -5.59 5.08 -10.59
C CYS A 146 -5.84 5.60 -9.17
N LEU A 147 -5.88 6.92 -8.98
CA LEU A 147 -6.23 7.56 -7.72
C LEU A 147 -7.67 8.04 -7.75
N GLU A 148 -8.45 7.55 -6.80
CA GLU A 148 -9.79 8.05 -6.48
C GLU A 148 -9.71 8.84 -5.18
N PRO A 149 -9.99 10.15 -5.17
CA PRO A 149 -9.69 11.02 -4.02
C PRO A 149 -10.66 10.87 -2.83
N GLY A 150 -11.67 10.00 -2.90
CA GLY A 150 -12.62 9.77 -1.80
C GLY A 150 -13.58 10.93 -1.47
N GLY A 151 -13.50 12.03 -2.22
CA GLY A 151 -14.29 13.25 -2.03
C GLY A 151 -14.58 13.96 -3.36
N GLN A 152 -14.80 15.27 -3.31
CA GLN A 152 -15.04 16.08 -4.52
C GLN A 152 -13.71 16.38 -5.23
N GLY A 153 -13.29 15.48 -6.11
CA GLY A 153 -12.13 15.66 -6.96
C GLY A 153 -12.17 14.70 -8.15
N PRO A 154 -11.58 15.07 -9.31
CA PRO A 154 -11.54 14.17 -10.45
C PRO A 154 -10.65 12.96 -10.13
N ARG A 155 -11.07 11.79 -10.61
CA ARG A 155 -10.19 10.62 -10.69
C ARG A 155 -8.97 10.97 -11.52
N ALA A 156 -7.80 10.59 -11.05
CA ALA A 156 -6.54 10.82 -11.75
C ALA A 156 -5.86 9.49 -12.06
N GLU A 157 -5.24 9.41 -13.21
CA GLU A 157 -4.65 8.17 -13.70
C GLU A 157 -3.28 8.43 -14.31
N TRP A 158 -2.37 7.49 -14.11
CA TRP A 158 -1.01 7.57 -14.62
C TRP A 158 -0.55 6.23 -15.17
N LEU A 159 0.26 6.29 -16.23
CA LEU A 159 1.09 5.19 -16.68
C LEU A 159 2.46 5.31 -16.02
N MET A 160 2.85 4.26 -15.30
CA MET A 160 4.17 4.10 -14.72
C MET A 160 4.94 3.06 -15.53
N ALA A 161 6.07 3.46 -16.11
CA ALA A 161 6.93 2.57 -16.85
C ALA A 161 8.30 2.47 -16.17
N PHE A 162 8.74 1.23 -15.95
CA PHE A 162 10.06 0.93 -15.41
C PHE A 162 11.02 0.63 -16.56
N GLN A 163 12.10 1.39 -16.62
CA GLN A 163 13.16 1.17 -17.59
C GLN A 163 14.12 0.07 -17.10
N PRO A 164 14.87 -0.60 -17.99
CA PRO A 164 15.81 -1.66 -17.61
C PRO A 164 16.92 -1.21 -16.66
N ASP A 165 17.21 0.09 -16.59
CA ASP A 165 18.18 0.69 -15.69
C ASP A 165 17.62 0.98 -14.28
N GLY A 166 16.35 0.65 -14.03
CA GLY A 166 15.64 0.92 -12.78
C GLY A 166 15.01 2.30 -12.69
N GLN A 167 15.12 3.16 -13.72
CA GLN A 167 14.45 4.45 -13.74
C GLN A 167 12.93 4.26 -13.88
N MET A 168 12.16 4.93 -13.03
CA MET A 168 10.71 4.99 -13.12
C MET A 168 10.27 6.28 -13.82
N THR A 169 9.40 6.15 -14.82
CA THR A 169 8.74 7.28 -15.48
C THR A 169 7.25 7.25 -15.20
N VAL A 170 6.67 8.39 -14.86
CA VAL A 170 5.23 8.54 -14.56
C VAL A 170 4.66 9.56 -15.51
N THR A 171 3.69 9.16 -16.32
CA THR A 171 3.02 10.03 -17.30
C THR A 171 1.52 10.02 -17.04
N PRO A 172 0.81 11.16 -17.14
CA PRO A 172 -0.65 11.17 -17.03
C PRO A 172 -1.26 10.24 -18.08
N TRP A 173 -2.26 9.45 -17.67
CA TRP A 173 -3.01 8.62 -18.60
C TRP A 173 -3.80 9.55 -19.55
N PRO A 174 -3.77 9.32 -20.87
CA PRO A 174 -4.54 10.12 -21.80
C PRO A 174 -6.03 9.97 -21.44
N THR A 175 -6.66 11.07 -21.02
CA THR A 175 -8.11 11.14 -20.92
C THR A 175 -8.62 10.87 -22.33
N GLN A 176 -9.40 9.80 -22.51
CA GLN A 176 -10.07 9.56 -23.78
C GLN A 176 -10.92 10.81 -24.04
N ALA A 177 -10.49 11.65 -24.99
CA ALA A 177 -11.32 12.75 -25.44
C ALA A 177 -12.62 12.10 -25.92
N ASP A 178 -13.76 12.55 -25.37
CA ASP A 178 -15.08 12.17 -25.85
C ASP A 178 -15.05 12.15 -27.38
N ASP A 179 -15.14 10.97 -27.99
CA ASP A 179 -15.36 10.87 -29.42
C ASP A 179 -16.74 11.50 -29.65
N PRO A 180 -16.85 12.68 -30.32
CA PRO A 180 -18.14 13.35 -30.50
C PRO A 180 -18.97 12.69 -31.62
N ASN A 181 -18.70 11.43 -31.93
CA ASN A 181 -19.23 10.76 -33.12
C ASN A 181 -19.96 9.45 -32.82
N SER A 182 -20.73 9.40 -31.73
CA SER A 182 -21.81 8.42 -31.55
C SER A 182 -23.21 9.03 -31.79
N ASN A 183 -23.30 10.05 -32.65
CA ASN A 183 -24.58 10.50 -33.20
C ASN A 183 -24.94 9.69 -34.45
N LYS A 184 -25.65 8.57 -34.25
CA LYS A 184 -26.65 7.91 -35.11
C LYS A 184 -26.74 6.45 -34.63
N CYS A 185 -27.83 6.01 -34.02
CA CYS A 185 -29.08 5.84 -34.74
C CYS A 185 -30.24 5.80 -33.73
N SER A 186 -31.02 6.87 -33.64
CA SER A 186 -32.36 6.82 -33.05
C SER A 186 -33.36 6.48 -34.14
N SER A 187 -34.12 5.41 -33.88
CA SER A 187 -35.54 5.21 -34.22
C SER A 187 -36.04 5.56 -35.62
N SER A 188 -36.55 4.54 -36.32
CA SER A 188 -37.76 4.69 -37.13
C SER A 188 -38.70 3.54 -36.79
N GLY A 189 -39.71 3.83 -35.96
CA GLY A 189 -40.93 3.03 -35.91
C GLY A 189 -41.77 3.23 -37.19
N GLY A 190 -42.73 2.33 -37.41
CA GLY A 190 -43.81 2.56 -38.39
C GLY A 190 -44.24 1.30 -39.13
N GLN A 191 -45.33 0.70 -38.64
CA GLN A 191 -46.21 -0.28 -39.30
C GLN A 191 -46.73 0.20 -40.68
N PRO A 192 -47.29 -0.72 -41.48
CA PRO A 192 -48.71 -1.07 -41.38
C PRO A 192 -48.94 -2.53 -40.93
#